data_AF-A0A929HEH8-F1
#
_entry.id   AF-A0A929HEH8-F1
#
_cell.length_a   1.000
_cell.length_b   1.000
_cell.length_c   1.000
_cell.angle_alpha   90.00
_cell.angle_beta   90.00
_cell.angle_gamma   90.00
#
_symmetry.space_group_name_H-M   'P 1'
#
loop_
_entity.id
_entity.type
_entity.pdbx_description
1 polymer ?
#
loop_
_entity_poly.entity_id
_entity_poly.type
_entity_poly.pdbx_seq_one_letter_code
_entity_poly.pdbx_strand_id
1 'polypeptide(L)'
;MTQGKKTIAVALSGGMDSAYAALALKEKGWDVIGVHLILPLPPKERAKRAKLIDSITKRLDIPSHFLDVKDLFHKTVIEYFISAYSLGITPNPCVVCNSLIKLQQMITWIEQNRIDYLATGHYARVRKSSRGNQMELLKGKDKQKDQSYFLHRLNQQQLSRTIFPLGDMTKSELCLKAEERGLTDSVRHESQEICFIPDNDYRSFFTRQVGEEIVSSGNIVDCEGKVLGVHSGTYAYTIGQRHGLGIASREPLYVYQIRPETNEVAVGPRKTLFSKELTAHDFKWIGDLPAERRLKVEGQIRYRHQPASGTLTVLAPDLVHFEFDQPQWAITPGQAFVCYKGEKVLGGGWIRRP
;
A
#
# COMPACT_ATOMS: atom_id res chain seq x y z
N MET A 1 -28.40 17.14 29.27
CA MET A 1 -27.53 15.99 28.93
C MET A 1 -26.38 16.53 28.12
N THR A 2 -25.21 16.70 28.73
CA THR A 2 -23.99 17.11 28.03
C THR A 2 -23.68 16.05 26.97
N GLN A 3 -23.69 16.44 25.68
CA GLN A 3 -23.20 15.56 24.61
C GLN A 3 -21.77 15.14 24.98
N GLY A 4 -21.60 13.86 25.32
CA GLY A 4 -20.30 13.30 25.68
C GLY A 4 -19.27 13.60 24.59
N LYS A 5 -18.05 13.92 25.00
CA LYS A 5 -16.92 14.13 24.10
C LYS A 5 -16.73 12.85 23.26
N LYS A 6 -16.77 12.95 21.93
CA LYS A 6 -16.61 11.77 21.05
C LYS A 6 -15.22 11.16 21.21
N THR A 7 -15.14 9.84 21.29
CA THR A 7 -13.88 9.10 21.49
C THR A 7 -13.32 8.60 20.16
N ILE A 8 -12.01 8.74 19.96
CA ILE A 8 -11.32 8.33 18.74
C ILE A 8 -10.03 7.60 19.03
N ALA A 9 -9.88 6.41 18.43
CA ALA A 9 -8.63 5.67 18.45
C ALA A 9 -7.73 6.15 17.31
N VAL A 10 -6.48 6.50 17.58
CA VAL A 10 -5.50 6.90 16.56
C VAL A 10 -4.47 5.80 16.40
N ALA A 11 -4.33 5.27 15.19
CA ALA A 11 -3.27 4.32 14.86
C ALA A 11 -1.90 5.02 14.87
N LEU A 12 -1.07 4.71 15.86
CA LEU A 12 0.26 5.28 16.05
C LEU A 12 1.32 4.34 15.48
N SER A 13 2.10 4.81 14.50
CA SER A 13 3.22 4.06 13.92
C SER A 13 4.57 4.37 14.57
N GLY A 14 4.60 5.39 15.44
CA GLY A 14 5.84 6.04 15.88
C GLY A 14 6.32 7.12 14.90
N GLY A 15 5.55 7.37 13.84
CA GLY A 15 5.80 8.37 12.80
C GLY A 15 5.20 9.76 13.12
N MET A 16 5.75 10.81 12.49
CA MET A 16 5.35 12.21 12.69
C MET A 16 3.91 12.39 12.28
N ASP A 17 3.52 11.75 11.18
CA ASP A 17 2.18 11.83 10.61
C ASP A 17 1.13 11.31 11.60
N SER A 18 1.38 10.15 12.22
CA SER A 18 0.47 9.61 13.22
C SER A 18 0.46 10.42 14.53
N ALA A 19 1.60 10.95 14.96
CA ALA A 19 1.70 11.78 16.15
C ALA A 19 0.95 13.11 15.96
N TYR A 20 1.17 13.77 14.82
CA TYR A 20 0.49 15.01 14.48
C TYR A 20 -1.01 14.79 14.24
N ALA A 21 -1.41 13.66 13.64
CA ALA A 21 -2.83 13.30 13.51
C ALA A 21 -3.52 13.18 14.88
N ALA A 22 -2.86 12.55 15.87
CA ALA A 22 -3.37 12.48 17.24
C ALA A 22 -3.46 13.86 17.89
N LEU A 23 -2.42 14.69 17.76
CA LEU A 23 -2.42 16.06 18.28
C LEU A 23 -3.54 16.90 17.67
N ALA A 24 -3.68 16.89 16.35
CA ALA A 24 -4.70 17.66 15.63
C ALA A 24 -6.12 17.26 16.03
N LEU A 25 -6.36 15.99 16.36
CA LEU A 25 -7.65 15.52 16.88
C LEU A 25 -7.86 15.96 18.33
N LYS A 26 -6.82 15.90 19.18
CA LYS A 26 -6.88 16.39 20.56
C LYS A 26 -7.19 17.89 20.59
N GLU A 27 -6.54 18.69 19.75
CA GLU A 27 -6.80 20.14 19.58
C GLU A 27 -8.23 20.43 19.10
N LYS A 28 -8.82 19.55 18.29
CA LYS A 28 -10.23 19.62 17.86
C LYS A 28 -11.23 19.17 18.93
N GLY A 29 -10.77 18.86 20.15
CA GLY A 29 -11.63 18.49 21.27
C GLY A 29 -12.12 17.05 21.23
N TRP A 30 -11.42 16.14 20.55
CA TRP A 30 -11.70 14.70 20.65
C TRP A 30 -11.12 14.10 21.94
N ASP A 31 -11.74 13.03 22.43
CA ASP A 31 -11.13 12.17 23.43
C ASP A 31 -10.27 11.12 22.72
N VAL A 32 -8.95 11.29 22.76
CA VAL A 32 -8.01 10.58 21.88
C VAL A 32 -7.34 9.44 22.62
N ILE A 33 -7.36 8.25 22.02
CA ILE A 33 -6.65 7.05 22.50
C ILE A 33 -5.62 6.64 21.45
N GLY A 34 -4.34 6.57 21.82
CA GLY A 34 -3.30 6.04 20.93
C GLY A 34 -3.35 4.52 20.88
N VAL A 35 -3.23 3.92 19.70
CA VAL A 35 -3.17 2.47 19.55
C VAL A 35 -2.04 2.06 18.61
N HIS A 36 -1.20 1.13 19.05
CA HIS A 36 -0.07 0.63 18.28
C HIS A 36 -0.25 -0.85 17.95
N LEU A 37 0.01 -1.23 16.70
CA LEU A 37 -0.01 -2.63 16.28
C LEU A 37 1.40 -3.23 16.40
N ILE A 38 1.52 -4.29 17.19
CA ILE A 38 2.78 -5.03 17.35
C ILE A 38 2.95 -5.96 16.14
N LEU A 39 3.94 -5.64 15.31
CA LEU A 39 4.31 -6.39 14.10
C LEU A 39 5.40 -7.43 14.41
N PRO A 40 5.58 -8.47 13.56
CA PRO A 40 6.58 -9.53 13.76
C PRO A 40 8.00 -9.04 13.38
N LEU A 41 8.47 -8.01 14.08
CA LEU A 41 9.80 -7.42 13.91
C LEU A 41 10.79 -7.99 14.93
N PRO A 42 12.10 -7.87 14.72
CA PRO A 42 13.10 -8.23 15.73
C PRO A 42 12.83 -7.55 17.09
N PRO A 43 13.09 -8.21 18.23
CA PRO A 43 12.80 -7.66 19.57
C PRO A 43 13.34 -6.25 19.81
N LYS A 44 14.57 -5.98 19.34
CA LYS A 44 15.22 -4.67 19.44
C LYS A 44 14.44 -3.57 18.72
N GLU A 45 13.92 -3.86 17.53
CA GLU A 45 13.10 -2.90 16.76
C GLU A 45 11.74 -2.68 17.40
N ARG A 46 11.09 -3.74 17.90
CA ARG A 46 9.82 -3.63 18.64
C ARG A 46 9.98 -2.74 19.87
N ALA A 47 11.05 -2.93 20.64
CA ALA A 47 11.35 -2.10 21.80
C ALA A 47 11.61 -0.63 21.42
N LYS A 48 12.33 -0.38 20.30
CA LYS A 48 12.52 0.98 19.77
C LYS A 48 11.19 1.64 19.42
N ARG A 49 10.30 0.93 18.71
CA ARG A 49 8.98 1.46 18.35
C ARG A 49 8.11 1.73 19.58
N ALA A 50 8.05 0.80 20.54
CA ALA A 50 7.29 0.99 21.78
C ALA A 50 7.73 2.25 22.53
N LYS A 51 9.04 2.51 22.66
CA LYS A 51 9.57 3.75 23.26
C LYS A 51 9.12 5.02 22.52
N LEU A 52 9.06 4.97 21.19
CA LEU A 52 8.55 6.10 20.39
C LEU A 52 7.06 6.34 20.65
N ILE A 53 6.26 5.27 20.74
CA ILE A 53 4.84 5.37 21.08
C ILE A 53 4.67 5.99 22.47
N ASP A 54 5.38 5.49 23.47
CA ASP A 54 5.32 6.02 24.84
C ASP A 54 5.73 7.49 24.91
N SER A 55 6.75 7.89 24.15
CA SER A 55 7.17 9.29 24.07
C SER A 55 6.08 10.16 23.47
N ILE A 56 5.45 9.72 22.37
CA ILE A 56 4.34 10.43 21.73
C ILE A 56 3.15 10.55 22.69
N THR A 57 2.72 9.45 23.31
CA THR A 57 1.50 9.46 24.14
C THR A 57 1.67 10.20 25.46
N LYS A 58 2.84 10.12 26.10
CA LYS A 58 3.16 10.94 27.27
C LYS A 58 3.16 12.43 26.94
N ARG A 59 3.79 12.80 25.83
CA ARG A 59 3.85 14.19 25.38
C ARG A 59 2.47 14.74 25.07
N LEU A 60 1.65 13.94 24.38
CA LEU A 60 0.30 14.33 24.02
C LEU A 60 -0.68 14.18 25.18
N ASP A 61 -0.27 13.61 26.32
CA ASP A 61 -1.14 13.29 27.45
C ASP A 61 -2.41 12.55 27.01
N ILE A 62 -2.20 11.38 26.39
CA ILE A 62 -3.26 10.47 25.92
C ILE A 62 -2.95 9.03 26.37
N PRO A 63 -3.96 8.20 26.63
CA PRO A 63 -3.76 6.78 26.88
C PRO A 63 -3.21 6.06 25.63
N SER A 64 -2.49 4.96 25.84
CA SER A 64 -1.98 4.09 24.78
C SER A 64 -2.37 2.62 24.98
N HIS A 65 -2.68 1.93 23.88
CA HIS A 65 -2.90 0.48 23.84
C HIS A 65 -2.03 -0.18 22.78
N PHE A 66 -1.64 -1.43 23.03
CA PHE A 66 -0.85 -2.23 22.11
C PHE A 66 -1.64 -3.47 21.70
N LEU A 67 -1.84 -3.66 20.40
CA LEU A 67 -2.53 -4.82 19.85
C LEU A 67 -1.53 -5.76 19.21
N ASP A 68 -1.49 -6.99 19.71
CA ASP A 68 -0.64 -8.02 19.14
C ASP A 68 -1.25 -8.58 17.87
N VAL A 69 -0.61 -8.33 16.73
CA VAL A 69 -1.06 -8.82 15.42
C VAL A 69 0.02 -9.62 14.71
N LYS A 70 1.05 -10.10 15.44
CA LYS A 70 2.23 -10.75 14.84
C LYS A 70 1.86 -11.94 13.96
N ASP A 71 1.10 -12.87 14.50
CA ASP A 71 0.75 -14.13 13.82
C ASP A 71 -0.18 -13.86 12.63
N LEU A 72 -1.17 -12.99 12.83
CA LEU A 72 -2.09 -12.59 11.77
C LEU A 72 -1.36 -11.85 10.64
N PHE A 73 -0.43 -10.96 10.98
CA PHE A 73 0.39 -10.25 10.00
C PHE A 73 1.28 -11.22 9.23
N HIS A 74 1.89 -12.19 9.91
CA HIS A 74 2.69 -13.22 9.24
C HIS A 74 1.85 -13.96 8.21
N LYS A 75 0.72 -14.53 8.66
CA LYS A 75 -0.19 -15.31 7.81
C LYS A 75 -0.77 -14.52 6.64
N THR A 76 -1.10 -13.25 6.85
CA THR A 76 -1.85 -12.47 5.86
C THR A 76 -0.96 -11.67 4.92
N VAL A 77 0.18 -11.17 5.42
CA VAL A 77 1.05 -10.24 4.69
C VAL A 77 2.35 -10.90 4.26
N ILE A 78 3.03 -11.61 5.16
CA ILE A 78 4.33 -12.23 4.88
C ILE A 78 4.16 -13.45 3.98
N GLU A 79 3.22 -14.35 4.28
CA GLU A 79 2.96 -15.52 3.43
C GLU A 79 2.46 -15.12 2.02
N TYR A 80 1.59 -14.11 1.93
CA TYR A 80 1.20 -13.51 0.64
C TYR A 80 2.42 -12.99 -0.13
N PHE A 81 3.30 -12.26 0.54
CA PHE A 81 4.51 -11.69 -0.06
C PHE A 81 5.43 -12.79 -0.61
N ILE A 82 5.68 -13.84 0.18
CA ILE A 82 6.52 -14.99 -0.21
C ILE A 82 5.86 -15.75 -1.36
N SER A 83 4.57 -16.06 -1.26
CA SER A 83 3.84 -16.79 -2.29
C SER A 83 3.87 -16.06 -3.63
N ALA A 84 3.65 -14.74 -3.63
CA ALA A 84 3.70 -13.94 -4.85
C ALA A 84 5.09 -13.98 -5.52
N TYR A 85 6.16 -13.78 -4.76
CA TYR A 85 7.52 -13.86 -5.33
C TYR A 85 7.87 -15.25 -5.85
N SER A 86 7.39 -16.30 -5.17
CA SER A 86 7.57 -17.69 -5.63
C SER A 86 6.88 -17.95 -6.98
N LEU A 87 5.79 -17.21 -7.27
CA LEU A 87 5.06 -17.23 -8.53
C LEU A 87 5.59 -16.19 -9.55
N GLY A 88 6.74 -15.55 -9.29
CA GLY A 88 7.30 -14.52 -10.19
C GLY A 88 6.40 -13.30 -10.34
N ILE A 89 5.58 -13.01 -9.32
CA ILE A 89 4.67 -11.89 -9.24
C ILE A 89 5.28 -10.86 -8.29
N THR A 90 5.18 -9.56 -8.60
CA THR A 90 5.69 -8.50 -7.72
C THR A 90 4.57 -8.03 -6.77
N PRO A 91 4.57 -8.42 -5.49
CA PRO A 91 3.46 -8.12 -4.58
C PRO A 91 3.42 -6.65 -4.15
N ASN A 92 2.26 -6.23 -3.64
CA ASN A 92 2.12 -5.00 -2.87
C ASN A 92 1.60 -5.31 -1.45
N PRO A 93 2.50 -5.61 -0.48
CA PRO A 93 2.10 -6.01 0.86
C PRO A 93 1.39 -4.89 1.63
N CYS A 94 1.64 -3.61 1.29
CA CYS A 94 1.03 -2.47 1.95
C CYS A 94 -0.47 -2.37 1.67
N VAL A 95 -0.91 -2.66 0.45
CA VAL A 95 -2.36 -2.72 0.09
C VAL A 95 -3.08 -3.78 0.93
N VAL A 96 -2.48 -4.97 1.05
CA VAL A 96 -3.04 -6.08 1.85
C VAL A 96 -3.05 -5.72 3.34
N CYS A 97 -1.92 -5.21 3.85
CA CYS A 97 -1.76 -4.82 5.24
C CYS A 97 -2.76 -3.73 5.67
N ASN A 98 -2.99 -2.69 4.85
CA ASN A 98 -3.93 -1.64 5.20
C ASN A 98 -5.35 -2.18 5.39
N SER A 99 -5.84 -2.95 4.42
CA SER A 99 -7.22 -3.45 4.44
C SER A 99 -7.46 -4.54 5.48
N LEU A 100 -6.56 -5.53 5.59
CA LEU A 100 -6.79 -6.75 6.39
C LEU A 100 -6.15 -6.74 7.78
N ILE A 101 -5.12 -5.92 7.99
CA ILE A 101 -4.45 -5.80 9.29
C ILE A 101 -4.74 -4.46 9.92
N LYS A 102 -4.20 -3.37 9.38
CA LYS A 102 -4.21 -2.07 10.05
C LYS A 102 -5.62 -1.57 10.32
N LEU A 103 -6.47 -1.50 9.30
CA LEU A 103 -7.81 -0.98 9.50
C LEU A 103 -8.71 -2.05 10.11
N GLN A 104 -8.69 -3.29 9.62
CA GLN A 104 -9.59 -4.33 10.14
C GLN A 104 -9.40 -4.63 11.64
N GLN A 105 -8.16 -4.77 12.12
CA GLN A 105 -7.90 -5.07 13.54
C GLN A 105 -8.26 -3.87 14.42
N MET A 106 -7.99 -2.66 13.95
CA MET A 106 -8.34 -1.44 14.67
C MET A 106 -9.86 -1.22 14.71
N ILE A 107 -10.58 -1.48 13.61
CA ILE A 107 -12.05 -1.44 13.56
C ILE A 107 -12.65 -2.43 14.56
N THR A 108 -12.18 -3.67 14.54
CA THR A 108 -12.64 -4.72 15.48
C THR A 108 -12.41 -4.28 16.93
N TRP A 109 -11.24 -3.71 17.22
CA TRP A 109 -10.90 -3.25 18.55
C TRP A 109 -11.75 -2.06 19.01
N ILE A 110 -12.00 -1.04 18.15
CA ILE A 110 -12.87 0.09 18.54
C ILE A 110 -14.31 -0.36 18.77
N GLU A 111 -14.81 -1.36 18.03
CA GLU A 111 -16.16 -1.90 18.21
C GLU A 111 -16.28 -2.62 19.57
N GLN A 112 -15.31 -3.46 19.91
CA GLN A 112 -15.24 -4.15 21.20
C GLN A 112 -15.16 -3.18 22.39
N ASN A 113 -14.48 -2.05 22.21
CA ASN A 113 -14.27 -1.03 23.25
C ASN A 113 -15.28 0.13 23.18
N ARG A 114 -16.30 0.05 22.30
CA ARG A 114 -17.34 1.08 22.11
C ARG A 114 -16.77 2.48 21.82
N ILE A 115 -15.68 2.54 21.05
CA ILE A 115 -15.04 3.79 20.60
C ILE A 115 -15.66 4.23 19.27
N ASP A 116 -15.98 5.51 19.15
CA ASP A 116 -16.79 6.05 18.04
C ASP A 116 -16.08 5.99 16.68
N TYR A 117 -14.78 6.29 16.64
CA TYR A 117 -14.04 6.40 15.39
C TYR A 117 -12.61 5.88 15.49
N LEU A 118 -12.06 5.55 14.34
CA LEU A 118 -10.66 5.30 14.10
C LEU A 118 -10.08 6.49 13.31
N ALA A 119 -8.85 6.89 13.62
CA ALA A 119 -8.06 7.78 12.80
C ALA A 119 -6.71 7.17 12.47
N THR A 120 -6.20 7.52 11.30
CA THR A 120 -4.84 7.14 10.88
C THR A 120 -4.15 8.34 10.26
N GLY A 121 -2.81 8.35 10.29
CA GLY A 121 -2.00 9.37 9.64
C GLY A 121 -1.90 9.23 8.11
N HIS A 122 -2.91 8.65 7.44
CA HIS A 122 -2.89 8.53 5.99
C HIS A 122 -3.30 9.85 5.32
N TYR A 123 -2.62 10.17 4.22
CA TYR A 123 -2.96 11.27 3.32
C TYR A 123 -4.01 10.82 2.31
N ALA A 124 -5.24 10.69 2.77
CA ALA A 124 -6.41 10.40 1.95
C ALA A 124 -7.61 11.14 2.56
N ARG A 125 -8.73 11.21 1.84
CA ARG A 125 -9.94 11.83 2.38
C ARG A 125 -11.12 10.88 2.28
N VAL A 126 -12.04 11.01 3.20
CA VAL A 126 -13.29 10.26 3.22
C VAL A 126 -14.44 11.25 3.40
N ARG A 127 -15.49 11.09 2.60
CA ARG A 127 -16.71 11.91 2.73
C ARG A 127 -17.95 11.06 2.50
N LYS A 128 -19.09 11.49 3.04
CA LYS A 128 -20.37 10.91 2.65
C LYS A 128 -20.68 11.29 1.21
N SER A 129 -21.15 10.32 0.43
CA SER A 129 -21.63 10.56 -0.94
C SER A 129 -22.80 11.54 -0.91
N SER A 130 -22.98 12.29 -1.99
CA SER A 130 -24.14 13.17 -2.19
C SER A 130 -25.48 12.42 -2.13
N ARG A 131 -25.47 11.11 -2.41
CA ARG A 131 -26.64 10.22 -2.27
C ARG A 131 -26.91 9.75 -0.83
N GLY A 132 -26.07 10.14 0.14
CA GLY A 132 -26.29 9.92 1.57
C GLY A 132 -25.94 8.52 2.12
N ASN A 133 -26.01 7.47 1.30
CA ASN A 133 -25.98 6.08 1.80
C ASN A 133 -24.59 5.41 1.82
N GLN A 134 -23.55 6.07 1.30
CA GLN A 134 -22.22 5.48 1.16
C GLN A 134 -21.11 6.48 1.45
N MET A 135 -19.96 5.97 1.86
CA MET A 135 -18.71 6.72 1.99
C MET A 135 -17.93 6.65 0.67
N GLU A 136 -17.34 7.77 0.30
CA GLU A 136 -16.39 7.88 -0.81
C GLU A 136 -14.98 8.03 -0.27
N LEU A 137 -14.04 7.29 -0.87
CA LEU A 137 -12.60 7.48 -0.69
C LEU A 137 -12.10 8.46 -1.75
N LEU A 138 -11.29 9.43 -1.35
CA LEU A 138 -10.69 10.41 -2.25
C LEU A 138 -9.18 10.51 -2.05
N LYS A 139 -8.51 10.98 -3.09
CA LYS A 139 -7.10 11.39 -3.07
C LYS A 139 -6.86 12.40 -1.96
N GLY A 140 -5.72 12.29 -1.27
CA GLY A 140 -5.20 13.36 -0.41
C GLY A 140 -4.91 14.62 -1.22
N LYS A 141 -4.98 15.79 -0.58
CA LYS A 141 -4.68 17.08 -1.20
C LYS A 141 -3.20 17.17 -1.64
N ASP A 142 -2.31 16.54 -0.87
CA ASP A 142 -0.91 16.38 -1.25
C ASP A 142 -0.76 15.30 -2.32
N LYS A 143 -0.54 15.72 -3.58
CA LYS A 143 -0.36 14.78 -4.70
C LYS A 143 0.89 13.91 -4.56
N GLN A 144 1.91 14.34 -3.83
CA GLN A 144 3.16 13.57 -3.66
C GLN A 144 3.07 12.56 -2.52
N LYS A 145 2.19 12.81 -1.55
CA LYS A 145 1.96 11.93 -0.41
C LYS A 145 0.61 11.22 -0.42
N ASP A 146 -0.27 11.46 -1.42
CA ASP A 146 -1.57 10.80 -1.53
C ASP A 146 -1.45 9.30 -1.37
N GLN A 147 -2.10 8.75 -0.36
CA GLN A 147 -2.06 7.33 0.00
C GLN A 147 -3.34 6.59 -0.38
N SER A 148 -4.27 7.24 -1.11
CA SER A 148 -5.54 6.63 -1.54
C SER A 148 -5.34 5.34 -2.35
N TYR A 149 -4.26 5.25 -3.12
CA TYR A 149 -3.83 4.02 -3.82
C TYR A 149 -3.69 2.81 -2.88
N PHE A 150 -3.17 2.98 -1.67
CA PHE A 150 -3.01 1.87 -0.71
C PHE A 150 -4.29 1.52 0.05
N LEU A 151 -5.32 2.36 -0.08
CA LEU A 151 -6.59 2.27 0.65
C LEU A 151 -7.76 1.88 -0.26
N HIS A 152 -7.53 1.60 -1.54
CA HIS A 152 -8.59 1.28 -2.52
C HIS A 152 -9.39 0.01 -2.19
N ARG A 153 -8.95 -0.80 -1.22
CA ARG A 153 -9.61 -2.03 -0.76
C ARG A 153 -10.40 -1.86 0.53
N LEU A 154 -10.50 -0.64 1.07
CA LEU A 154 -11.31 -0.40 2.25
C LEU A 154 -12.80 -0.58 1.93
N ASN A 155 -13.51 -1.27 2.81
CA ASN A 155 -14.96 -1.46 2.68
C ASN A 155 -15.76 -0.32 3.33
N GLN A 156 -17.08 -0.30 3.14
CA GLN A 156 -17.95 0.75 3.66
C GLN A 156 -17.97 0.84 5.19
N GLN A 157 -17.89 -0.28 5.91
CA GLN A 157 -17.79 -0.28 7.38
C GLN A 157 -16.51 0.44 7.81
N GLN A 158 -15.36 0.04 7.25
CA GLN A 158 -14.06 0.65 7.53
C GLN A 158 -14.05 2.14 7.20
N LEU A 159 -14.56 2.54 6.03
CA LEU A 159 -14.62 3.95 5.61
C LEU A 159 -15.54 4.78 6.52
N SER A 160 -16.70 4.25 6.91
CA SER A 160 -17.68 4.98 7.74
C SER A 160 -17.18 5.27 9.16
N ARG A 161 -16.22 4.47 9.63
CA ARG A 161 -15.63 4.56 10.97
C ARG A 161 -14.22 5.18 10.96
N THR A 162 -13.67 5.51 9.80
CA THR A 162 -12.29 6.02 9.68
C THR A 162 -12.25 7.51 9.32
N ILE A 163 -11.40 8.25 10.03
CA ILE A 163 -11.06 9.64 9.78
C ILE A 163 -9.59 9.71 9.33
N PHE A 164 -9.30 10.57 8.35
CA PHE A 164 -7.95 10.85 7.89
C PHE A 164 -7.61 12.32 8.15
N PRO A 165 -7.07 12.67 9.33
CA PRO A 165 -6.88 14.07 9.73
C PRO A 165 -5.93 14.86 8.83
N LEU A 166 -5.07 14.16 8.08
CA LEU A 166 -4.04 14.75 7.21
C LEU A 166 -4.49 14.88 5.76
N GLY A 167 -5.71 14.43 5.42
CA GLY A 167 -6.19 14.35 4.04
C GLY A 167 -6.20 15.68 3.28
N ASP A 168 -6.42 16.79 3.99
CA ASP A 168 -6.47 18.16 3.45
C ASP A 168 -5.17 18.95 3.66
N MET A 169 -4.09 18.27 4.06
CA MET A 169 -2.81 18.87 4.41
C MET A 169 -1.69 18.36 3.50
N THR A 170 -0.74 19.23 3.20
CA THR A 170 0.54 18.85 2.59
C THR A 170 1.54 18.40 3.64
N LYS A 171 2.53 17.60 3.23
CA LYS A 171 3.61 17.21 4.13
C LYS A 171 4.38 18.41 4.66
N SER A 172 4.62 19.40 3.81
CA SER A 172 5.31 20.64 4.20
C SER A 172 4.53 21.41 5.26
N GLU A 173 3.22 21.59 5.08
CA GLU A 173 2.35 22.21 6.10
C GLU A 173 2.35 21.42 7.41
N LEU A 174 2.34 20.08 7.34
CA LEU A 174 2.42 19.23 8.53
C LEU A 174 3.73 19.45 9.29
N CYS A 175 4.88 19.44 8.59
CA CYS A 175 6.18 19.63 9.22
C CYS A 175 6.27 20.98 9.95
N LEU A 176 5.85 22.08 9.30
CA LEU A 176 5.84 23.41 9.91
C LEU A 176 4.96 23.44 11.17
N LYS A 177 3.74 22.92 11.07
CA LYS A 177 2.81 22.90 12.22
C LYS A 177 3.27 21.97 13.34
N ALA A 178 3.95 20.88 13.01
CA ALA A 178 4.54 19.98 13.98
C ALA A 178 5.69 20.67 14.72
N GLU A 179 6.55 21.41 14.01
CA GLU A 179 7.63 22.22 14.59
C GLU A 179 7.11 23.28 15.56
N GLU A 180 6.08 24.04 15.18
CA GLU A 180 5.42 25.04 16.05
C GLU A 180 4.92 24.44 17.37
N ARG A 181 4.49 23.18 17.35
CA ARG A 181 3.98 22.43 18.52
C ARG A 181 5.09 21.61 19.20
N GLY A 182 6.33 21.86 18.78
CA GLY A 182 7.55 21.24 19.24
C GLY A 182 7.69 19.75 18.92
N LEU A 183 6.85 19.15 18.06
CA LEU A 183 6.90 17.73 17.65
C LEU A 183 8.13 17.40 16.75
N THR A 184 9.26 18.05 17.02
CA THR A 184 10.50 18.04 16.21
C THR A 184 11.39 16.83 16.49
N ASP A 185 11.46 16.42 17.75
CA ASP A 185 12.52 15.49 18.20
C ASP A 185 12.12 14.02 18.09
N SER A 186 10.84 13.73 17.89
CA SER A 186 10.33 12.36 18.00
C SER A 186 10.41 11.57 16.69
N VAL A 187 10.51 12.21 15.51
CA VAL A 187 10.34 11.46 14.25
C VAL A 187 11.05 12.08 13.03
N ARG A 188 12.34 11.76 12.85
CA ARG A 188 13.04 11.98 11.57
C ARG A 188 12.97 10.80 10.59
N HIS A 189 12.39 9.68 10.99
CA HIS A 189 12.31 8.51 10.12
C HIS A 189 11.05 8.60 9.26
N GLU A 190 11.22 8.93 7.98
CA GLU A 190 10.20 8.60 7.00
C GLU A 190 9.98 7.08 6.99
N SER A 191 8.76 6.66 6.66
CA SER A 191 8.44 5.24 6.57
C SER A 191 9.34 4.56 5.55
N GLN A 192 10.05 3.51 5.94
CA GLN A 192 10.76 2.61 5.03
C GLN A 192 9.78 1.99 4.02
N GLU A 193 10.26 1.55 2.85
CA GLU A 193 9.42 1.06 1.76
C GLU A 193 8.46 -0.07 2.21
N ILE A 194 8.98 -1.12 2.85
CA ILE A 194 8.21 -2.24 3.41
C ILE A 194 8.55 -2.42 4.89
N CYS A 195 7.54 -2.30 5.76
CA CYS A 195 7.74 -2.12 7.19
C CYS A 195 8.32 -3.32 7.98
N PHE A 196 8.37 -4.51 7.37
CA PHE A 196 8.85 -5.76 7.95
C PHE A 196 10.12 -6.30 7.29
N ILE A 197 10.68 -5.57 6.33
CA ILE A 197 11.90 -5.95 5.62
C ILE A 197 13.06 -5.10 6.16
N PRO A 198 14.00 -5.71 6.90
CA PRO A 198 15.19 -5.00 7.37
C PRO A 198 16.04 -4.51 6.19
N ASP A 199 16.59 -3.30 6.32
CA ASP A 199 17.57 -2.71 5.40
C ASP A 199 17.15 -2.66 3.92
N ASN A 200 15.84 -2.75 3.66
CA ASN A 200 15.26 -2.88 2.31
C ASN A 200 15.76 -4.09 1.50
N ASP A 201 16.30 -5.12 2.19
CA ASP A 201 16.82 -6.32 1.55
C ASP A 201 15.76 -7.43 1.52
N TYR A 202 14.80 -7.27 0.62
CA TYR A 202 13.75 -8.26 0.44
C TYR A 202 14.26 -9.60 -0.10
N ARG A 203 15.42 -9.61 -0.78
CA ARG A 203 16.00 -10.83 -1.35
C ARG A 203 16.49 -11.73 -0.23
N SER A 204 17.29 -11.19 0.67
CA SER A 204 17.74 -11.93 1.85
C SER A 204 16.58 -12.28 2.78
N PHE A 205 15.57 -11.40 2.90
CA PHE A 205 14.35 -11.73 3.64
C PHE A 205 13.64 -12.96 3.03
N PHE A 206 13.42 -12.96 1.71
CA PHE A 206 12.78 -14.07 1.01
C PHE A 206 13.55 -15.38 1.20
N THR A 207 14.85 -15.38 0.93
CA THR A 207 15.70 -16.58 1.05
C THR A 207 15.69 -17.16 2.47
N ARG A 208 15.70 -16.32 3.52
CA ARG A 208 15.58 -16.80 4.91
C ARG A 208 14.23 -17.44 5.23
N GLN A 209 13.17 -17.04 4.54
CA GLN A 209 11.82 -17.55 4.78
C GLN A 209 11.56 -18.87 4.05
N VAL A 210 12.04 -19.01 2.81
CA VAL A 210 11.84 -20.24 2.02
C VAL A 210 12.97 -21.26 2.19
N GLY A 211 14.13 -20.85 2.69
CA GLY A 211 15.33 -21.69 2.76
C GLY A 211 16.15 -21.60 1.46
N GLU A 212 17.48 -21.66 1.59
CA GLU A 212 18.41 -21.53 0.47
C GLU A 212 18.23 -22.64 -0.57
N GLU A 213 17.84 -23.83 -0.14
CA GLU A 213 17.66 -25.02 -0.99
C GLU A 213 16.50 -24.89 -1.98
N ILE A 214 15.50 -24.04 -1.68
CA ILE A 214 14.35 -23.79 -2.56
C ILE A 214 14.70 -22.78 -3.67
N VAL A 215 15.78 -22.02 -3.50
CA VAL A 215 16.20 -21.01 -4.46
C VAL A 215 17.11 -21.63 -5.51
N SER A 216 16.62 -21.74 -6.76
CA SER A 216 17.39 -22.29 -7.88
C SER A 216 17.87 -21.20 -8.84
N SER A 217 19.11 -21.35 -9.33
CA SER A 217 19.62 -20.56 -10.44
C SER A 217 18.92 -20.93 -11.75
N GLY A 218 18.80 -19.95 -12.64
CA GLY A 218 18.06 -20.09 -13.90
C GLY A 218 18.63 -19.20 -15.00
N ASN A 219 18.00 -19.20 -16.16
CA ASN A 219 18.52 -18.52 -17.34
C ASN A 219 17.94 -17.10 -17.47
N ILE A 220 18.80 -16.17 -17.88
CA ILE A 220 18.35 -14.88 -18.42
C ILE A 220 18.29 -15.02 -19.93
N VAL A 221 17.12 -14.82 -20.53
CA VAL A 221 16.86 -15.04 -21.96
C VAL A 221 16.41 -13.77 -22.66
N ASP A 222 16.71 -13.63 -23.94
CA ASP A 222 16.18 -12.53 -24.76
C ASP A 222 14.77 -12.82 -25.32
N CYS A 223 14.30 -11.97 -26.23
CA CYS A 223 13.00 -12.13 -26.90
C CYS A 223 12.95 -13.29 -27.89
N GLU A 224 14.11 -13.81 -28.33
CA GLU A 224 14.22 -14.95 -29.24
C GLU A 224 14.45 -16.26 -28.46
N GLY A 225 14.56 -16.18 -27.12
CA GLY A 225 14.83 -17.32 -26.24
C GLY A 225 16.31 -17.67 -26.13
N LYS A 226 17.21 -16.83 -26.65
CA LYS A 226 18.65 -17.05 -26.51
C LYS A 226 19.09 -16.73 -25.09
N VAL A 227 19.85 -17.65 -24.49
CA VAL A 227 20.45 -17.46 -23.17
C VAL A 227 21.54 -16.39 -23.23
N LEU A 228 21.38 -15.33 -22.43
CA LEU A 228 22.32 -14.22 -22.29
C LEU A 228 23.16 -14.31 -21.02
N GLY A 229 22.72 -15.09 -20.03
CA GLY A 229 23.41 -15.28 -18.77
C GLY A 229 22.59 -16.11 -17.79
N VAL A 230 23.02 -16.12 -16.53
CA VAL A 230 22.37 -16.86 -15.44
C VAL A 230 21.98 -15.92 -14.31
N HIS A 231 20.90 -16.26 -13.61
CA HIS A 231 20.44 -15.54 -12.43
C HIS A 231 20.45 -16.42 -11.18
N SER A 232 20.47 -15.80 -10.01
CA SER A 232 20.40 -16.48 -8.71
C SER A 232 18.99 -16.83 -8.23
N GLY A 233 17.96 -16.43 -8.99
CA GLY A 233 16.57 -16.82 -8.77
C GLY A 233 15.59 -15.77 -9.27
N THR A 234 14.43 -16.19 -9.77
CA THR A 234 13.43 -15.30 -10.39
C THR A 234 12.90 -14.24 -9.43
N TYR A 235 12.79 -14.55 -8.14
CA TYR A 235 12.37 -13.63 -7.07
C TYR A 235 13.22 -12.36 -6.97
N ALA A 236 14.49 -12.39 -7.40
CA ALA A 236 15.41 -11.26 -7.31
C ALA A 236 15.15 -10.17 -8.36
N TYR A 237 14.20 -10.40 -9.28
CA TYR A 237 13.90 -9.57 -10.43
C TYR A 237 12.48 -9.00 -10.36
N THR A 238 12.28 -7.87 -11.04
CA THR A 238 10.97 -7.22 -11.16
C THR A 238 10.79 -6.70 -12.58
N ILE A 239 9.57 -6.74 -13.10
CA ILE A 239 9.26 -6.21 -14.44
C ILE A 239 9.67 -4.72 -14.51
N GLY A 240 10.39 -4.37 -15.57
CA GLY A 240 10.99 -3.04 -15.77
C GLY A 240 12.37 -2.85 -15.13
N GLN A 241 12.92 -3.86 -14.43
CA GLN A 241 14.27 -3.80 -13.85
C GLN A 241 15.33 -3.75 -14.96
N ARG A 242 16.26 -2.80 -14.84
CA ARG A 242 17.43 -2.64 -15.72
C ARG A 242 18.75 -3.08 -15.07
N HIS A 243 18.93 -2.72 -13.80
CA HIS A 243 20.19 -2.93 -13.09
C HIS A 243 20.23 -4.31 -12.42
N GLY A 244 21.43 -4.81 -12.13
CA GLY A 244 21.62 -6.10 -11.46
C GLY A 244 21.28 -7.32 -12.32
N LEU A 245 21.28 -7.19 -13.64
CA LEU A 245 21.06 -8.33 -14.55
C LEU A 245 22.32 -9.19 -14.74
N GLY A 246 23.52 -8.65 -14.51
CA GLY A 246 24.77 -9.42 -14.65
C GLY A 246 25.13 -9.84 -16.07
N ILE A 247 24.49 -9.23 -17.09
CA ILE A 247 24.70 -9.53 -18.52
C ILE A 247 25.25 -8.32 -19.26
N ALA A 248 26.13 -8.57 -20.24
CA ALA A 248 26.62 -7.55 -21.16
C ALA A 248 25.71 -7.49 -22.41
N SER A 249 25.31 -6.28 -22.80
CA SER A 249 24.50 -6.05 -24.00
C SER A 249 24.92 -4.73 -24.66
N ARG A 250 24.81 -4.67 -25.99
CA ARG A 250 25.08 -3.44 -26.77
C ARG A 250 24.04 -2.35 -26.52
N GLU A 251 22.81 -2.75 -26.19
CA GLU A 251 21.71 -1.85 -25.86
C GLU A 251 21.13 -2.13 -24.46
N PRO A 252 20.50 -1.14 -23.80
CA PRO A 252 19.89 -1.35 -22.49
C PRO A 252 18.75 -2.37 -22.53
N LEU A 253 18.90 -3.44 -21.75
CA LEU A 253 17.88 -4.48 -21.58
C LEU A 253 17.12 -4.29 -20.26
N TYR A 254 15.85 -4.68 -20.27
CA TYR A 254 14.95 -4.61 -19.14
C TYR A 254 14.19 -5.93 -18.99
N VAL A 255 13.95 -6.37 -17.76
CA VAL A 255 13.09 -7.53 -17.50
C VAL A 255 11.67 -7.22 -17.98
N TYR A 256 11.17 -7.95 -18.98
CA TYR A 256 9.80 -7.80 -19.47
C TYR A 256 8.89 -8.96 -19.06
N GLN A 257 9.46 -10.09 -18.66
CA GLN A 257 8.71 -11.25 -18.17
C GLN A 257 9.55 -12.06 -17.17
N ILE A 258 8.88 -12.62 -16.16
CA ILE A 258 9.46 -13.59 -15.23
C ILE A 258 8.66 -14.89 -15.40
N ARG A 259 9.35 -16.00 -15.64
CA ARG A 259 8.77 -17.32 -15.93
C ARG A 259 9.25 -18.34 -14.89
N PRO A 260 8.60 -18.42 -13.72
CA PRO A 260 8.96 -19.40 -12.70
C PRO A 260 8.89 -20.84 -13.20
N GLU A 261 7.93 -21.15 -14.08
CA GLU A 261 7.70 -22.48 -14.63
C GLU A 261 8.89 -23.04 -15.44
N THR A 262 9.61 -22.18 -16.17
CA THR A 262 10.84 -22.54 -16.88
C THR A 262 12.10 -22.08 -16.14
N ASN A 263 11.93 -21.45 -14.98
CA ASN A 263 12.98 -20.78 -14.22
C ASN A 263 13.81 -19.80 -15.10
N GLU A 264 13.10 -18.93 -15.82
CA GLU A 264 13.70 -17.94 -16.71
C GLU A 264 13.32 -16.50 -16.35
N VAL A 265 14.24 -15.59 -16.60
CA VAL A 265 14.00 -14.13 -16.60
C VAL A 265 14.20 -13.62 -18.02
N ALA A 266 13.11 -13.18 -18.66
CA ALA A 266 13.17 -12.69 -20.01
C ALA A 266 13.42 -11.18 -20.04
N VAL A 267 14.42 -10.77 -20.82
CA VAL A 267 14.85 -9.38 -20.96
C VAL A 267 14.75 -8.90 -22.40
N GLY A 268 14.50 -7.60 -22.58
CA GLY A 268 14.34 -7.02 -23.90
C GLY A 268 14.54 -5.50 -23.91
N PRO A 269 14.56 -4.90 -25.11
CA PRO A 269 14.68 -3.45 -25.25
C PRO A 269 13.45 -2.75 -24.67
N ARG A 270 13.59 -1.49 -24.27
CA ARG A 270 12.55 -0.69 -23.59
C ARG A 270 11.15 -0.78 -24.23
N LYS A 271 11.07 -0.90 -25.56
CA LYS A 271 9.83 -1.01 -26.33
C LYS A 271 8.95 -2.22 -25.92
N THR A 272 9.54 -3.32 -25.45
CA THR A 272 8.79 -4.54 -25.07
C THR A 272 7.97 -4.37 -23.80
N LEU A 273 8.21 -3.30 -23.03
CA LEU A 273 7.52 -3.01 -21.77
C LEU A 273 6.28 -2.12 -21.93
N PHE A 274 6.00 -1.62 -23.14
CA PHE A 274 4.83 -0.79 -23.36
C PHE A 274 3.62 -1.64 -23.71
N SER A 275 2.54 -1.46 -22.94
CA SER A 275 1.24 -2.05 -23.25
C SER A 275 0.14 -0.99 -23.09
N LYS A 276 -0.91 -1.09 -23.90
CA LYS A 276 -2.10 -0.25 -23.78
C LYS A 276 -3.18 -0.87 -22.89
N GLU A 277 -3.05 -2.13 -22.51
CA GLU A 277 -4.13 -2.84 -21.84
C GLU A 277 -3.66 -3.66 -20.65
N LEU A 278 -4.57 -3.85 -19.71
CA LEU A 278 -4.42 -4.78 -18.61
C LEU A 278 -5.77 -5.36 -18.19
N THR A 279 -5.70 -6.49 -17.50
CA THR A 279 -6.83 -7.06 -16.77
C THR A 279 -6.50 -7.06 -15.28
N ALA A 280 -7.42 -6.54 -14.46
CA ALA A 280 -7.30 -6.54 -13.01
C ALA A 280 -8.39 -7.40 -12.38
N HIS A 281 -7.97 -8.33 -11.52
CA HIS A 281 -8.86 -9.27 -10.83
C HIS A 281 -8.95 -8.97 -9.34
N ASP A 282 -9.90 -9.63 -8.67
CA ASP A 282 -10.23 -9.37 -7.26
C ASP A 282 -10.40 -7.86 -7.03
N PHE A 283 -11.09 -7.23 -7.98
CA PHE A 283 -11.34 -5.80 -8.00
C PHE A 283 -12.37 -5.46 -6.92
N LYS A 284 -11.99 -4.58 -6.01
CA LYS A 284 -12.86 -4.07 -4.94
C LYS A 284 -13.33 -2.69 -5.30
N TRP A 285 -14.65 -2.53 -5.37
CA TRP A 285 -15.30 -1.23 -5.54
C TRP A 285 -15.43 -0.55 -4.19
N ILE A 286 -15.11 0.75 -4.15
CA ILE A 286 -15.33 1.55 -2.95
C ILE A 286 -16.82 1.73 -2.70
N GLY A 287 -17.57 2.12 -3.74
CA GLY A 287 -19.04 2.21 -3.68
C GLY A 287 -19.70 1.09 -4.49
N ASP A 288 -20.92 1.34 -4.95
CA ASP A 288 -21.64 0.41 -5.80
C ASP A 288 -20.91 0.11 -7.11
N LEU A 289 -21.16 -1.10 -7.63
CA LEU A 289 -20.82 -1.46 -8.98
C LEU A 289 -21.48 -0.45 -9.95
N PRO A 290 -20.74 0.11 -10.92
CA PRO A 290 -21.32 1.05 -11.85
C PRO A 290 -22.40 0.38 -12.71
N ALA A 291 -23.49 1.12 -12.99
CA ALA A 291 -24.55 0.66 -13.88
C ALA A 291 -24.04 0.52 -15.32
N GLU A 292 -23.19 1.45 -15.75
CA GLU A 292 -22.49 1.37 -17.04
C GLU A 292 -21.31 0.40 -16.94
N ARG A 293 -21.24 -0.54 -17.89
CA ARG A 293 -20.11 -1.47 -17.98
C ARG A 293 -18.84 -0.84 -18.53
N ARG A 294 -18.92 0.32 -19.21
CA ARG A 294 -17.78 1.02 -19.79
C ARG A 294 -17.72 2.45 -19.27
N LEU A 295 -16.56 2.86 -18.75
CA LEU A 295 -16.38 4.17 -18.13
C LEU A 295 -15.07 4.81 -18.62
N LYS A 296 -15.10 6.10 -18.95
CA LYS A 296 -13.88 6.90 -19.14
C LYS A 296 -13.39 7.42 -17.80
N VAL A 297 -12.19 6.99 -17.41
CA VAL A 297 -11.61 7.16 -16.07
C VAL A 297 -10.07 7.19 -16.15
N GLU A 298 -9.42 7.47 -15.03
CA GLU A 298 -7.96 7.38 -14.91
C GLU A 298 -7.58 6.06 -14.22
N GLY A 299 -6.55 5.38 -14.73
CA GLY A 299 -5.99 4.15 -14.16
C GLY A 299 -4.56 4.35 -13.66
N GLN A 300 -4.24 3.86 -12.47
CA GLN A 300 -2.89 3.90 -11.90
C GLN A 300 -2.39 2.49 -11.68
N ILE A 301 -1.23 2.15 -12.28
CA ILE A 301 -0.65 0.79 -12.26
C ILE A 301 0.39 0.57 -11.17
N ARG A 302 0.81 1.65 -10.49
CA ARG A 302 1.69 1.63 -9.30
C ARG A 302 1.67 2.95 -8.55
N TYR A 303 1.96 2.91 -7.26
CA TYR A 303 1.83 4.05 -6.32
C TYR A 303 2.45 5.37 -6.80
N ARG A 304 3.65 5.34 -7.41
CA ARG A 304 4.35 6.55 -7.89
C ARG A 304 4.17 6.83 -9.39
N HIS A 305 3.33 6.06 -10.08
CA HIS A 305 2.95 6.40 -11.45
C HIS A 305 1.85 7.44 -11.42
N GLN A 306 1.91 8.36 -12.39
CA GLN A 306 0.80 9.26 -12.65
C GLN A 306 -0.37 8.42 -13.19
N PRO A 307 -1.60 8.58 -12.64
CA PRO A 307 -2.78 7.98 -13.24
C PRO A 307 -2.92 8.44 -14.70
N ALA A 308 -3.22 7.50 -15.60
CA ALA A 308 -3.36 7.75 -17.02
C ALA A 308 -4.80 7.52 -17.48
N SER A 309 -5.27 8.35 -18.41
CA SER A 309 -6.62 8.23 -18.97
C SER A 309 -6.80 6.94 -19.77
N GLY A 310 -8.01 6.39 -19.69
CA GLY A 310 -8.40 5.22 -20.45
C GLY A 310 -9.87 4.84 -20.28
N THR A 311 -10.21 3.67 -20.80
CA THR A 311 -11.53 3.08 -20.73
C THR A 311 -11.52 1.85 -19.83
N LEU A 312 -12.24 1.91 -18.72
CA LEU A 312 -12.51 0.77 -17.86
C LEU A 312 -13.71 0.00 -18.42
N THR A 313 -13.58 -1.31 -18.58
CA THR A 313 -14.65 -2.23 -18.94
C THR A 313 -14.84 -3.26 -17.83
N VAL A 314 -16.04 -3.31 -17.24
CA VAL A 314 -16.42 -4.29 -16.22
C VAL A 314 -16.78 -5.61 -16.89
N LEU A 315 -15.95 -6.64 -16.68
CA LEU A 315 -16.17 -7.98 -17.22
C LEU A 315 -17.00 -8.84 -16.25
N ALA A 316 -16.74 -8.69 -14.95
CA ALA A 316 -17.50 -9.29 -13.85
C ALA A 316 -17.43 -8.35 -12.61
N PRO A 317 -18.21 -8.60 -11.53
CA PRO A 317 -18.20 -7.73 -10.35
C PRO A 317 -16.80 -7.47 -9.74
N ASP A 318 -15.90 -8.44 -9.85
CA ASP A 318 -14.53 -8.41 -9.32
C ASP A 318 -13.44 -8.53 -10.42
N LEU A 319 -13.82 -8.37 -11.69
CA LEU A 319 -12.92 -8.49 -12.84
C LEU A 319 -13.15 -7.36 -13.83
N VAL A 320 -12.07 -6.61 -14.11
CA VAL A 320 -12.12 -5.48 -15.04
C VAL A 320 -11.00 -5.56 -16.07
N HIS A 321 -11.29 -5.08 -17.26
CA HIS A 321 -10.30 -4.79 -18.29
C HIS A 321 -10.13 -3.27 -18.40
N PHE A 322 -8.91 -2.81 -18.62
CA PHE A 322 -8.62 -1.39 -18.80
C PHE A 322 -7.75 -1.17 -20.03
N GLU A 323 -8.20 -0.27 -20.89
CA GLU A 323 -7.47 0.16 -22.08
C GLU A 323 -7.05 1.63 -21.91
N PHE A 324 -5.76 1.89 -21.81
CA PHE A 324 -5.17 3.23 -21.73
C PHE A 324 -5.23 3.91 -23.10
N ASP A 325 -5.51 5.22 -23.10
CA ASP A 325 -5.49 6.01 -24.34
C ASP A 325 -4.06 6.06 -24.95
N GLN A 326 -3.03 6.01 -24.10
CA GLN A 326 -1.61 5.94 -24.47
C GLN A 326 -0.90 4.74 -23.80
N PRO A 327 0.06 4.07 -24.48
CA PRO A 327 0.76 2.93 -23.91
C PRO A 327 1.47 3.28 -22.59
N GLN A 328 1.31 2.42 -21.58
CA GLN A 328 1.95 2.56 -20.28
C GLN A 328 3.19 1.67 -20.20
N TRP A 329 4.21 2.17 -19.51
CA TRP A 329 5.48 1.47 -19.34
C TRP A 329 5.43 0.51 -18.14
N ALA A 330 5.82 -0.74 -18.36
CA ALA A 330 6.00 -1.78 -17.34
C ALA A 330 4.75 -2.01 -16.48
N ILE A 331 3.65 -2.45 -17.13
CA ILE A 331 2.49 -2.99 -16.44
C ILE A 331 2.91 -4.31 -15.76
N THR A 332 2.94 -4.33 -14.44
CA THR A 332 3.54 -5.43 -13.65
C THR A 332 2.47 -6.28 -12.96
N PRO A 333 2.37 -7.58 -13.28
CA PRO A 333 1.50 -8.52 -12.57
C PRO A 333 1.75 -8.51 -11.05
N GLY A 334 0.68 -8.51 -10.27
CA GLY A 334 0.71 -8.44 -8.80
C GLY A 334 0.74 -7.04 -8.20
N GLN A 335 1.08 -6.01 -8.99
CA GLN A 335 0.86 -4.65 -8.55
C GLN A 335 -0.64 -4.34 -8.55
N ALA A 336 -1.03 -3.39 -7.70
CA ALA A 336 -2.41 -2.95 -7.66
C ALA A 336 -2.69 -2.00 -8.82
N PHE A 337 -3.82 -2.23 -9.47
CA PHE A 337 -4.43 -1.31 -10.41
C PHE A 337 -5.55 -0.56 -9.71
N VAL A 338 -5.51 0.77 -9.72
CA VAL A 338 -6.52 1.62 -9.04
C VAL A 338 -7.14 2.59 -10.03
N CYS A 339 -8.47 2.67 -10.03
CA CYS A 339 -9.25 3.56 -10.89
C CYS A 339 -9.71 4.80 -10.14
N TYR A 340 -9.64 5.94 -10.82
CA TYR A 340 -10.06 7.23 -10.30
C TYR A 340 -11.00 7.95 -11.27
N LYS A 341 -11.93 8.73 -10.71
CA LYS A 341 -12.72 9.74 -11.43
C LYS A 341 -12.48 11.08 -10.76
N GLY A 342 -11.53 11.85 -11.30
CA GLY A 342 -10.99 13.04 -10.67
C GLY A 342 -10.29 12.71 -9.36
N GLU A 343 -10.83 13.20 -8.23
CA GLU A 343 -10.30 12.90 -6.90
C GLU A 343 -10.87 11.62 -6.28
N LYS A 344 -11.99 11.11 -6.79
CA LYS A 344 -12.68 9.95 -6.22
C LYS A 344 -11.98 8.66 -6.63
N VAL A 345 -11.70 7.79 -5.67
CA VAL A 345 -11.29 6.39 -5.91
C VAL A 345 -12.54 5.57 -6.22
N LEU A 346 -12.56 4.92 -7.38
CA LEU A 346 -13.66 4.03 -7.75
C LEU A 346 -13.47 2.63 -7.17
N GLY A 347 -12.22 2.16 -7.17
CA GLY A 347 -11.85 0.83 -6.72
C GLY A 347 -10.48 0.44 -7.24
N GLY A 348 -10.09 -0.80 -6.96
CA GLY A 348 -8.87 -1.37 -7.51
C GLY A 348 -8.76 -2.87 -7.30
N GLY A 349 -7.84 -3.48 -8.04
CA GLY A 349 -7.60 -4.93 -8.02
C GLY A 349 -6.14 -5.24 -8.35
N TRP A 350 -5.85 -6.51 -8.59
CA TRP A 350 -4.49 -6.97 -8.88
C TRP A 350 -4.33 -7.20 -10.38
N ILE A 351 -3.29 -6.58 -10.95
CA ILE A 351 -2.92 -6.78 -12.35
C ILE A 351 -2.58 -8.26 -12.57
N ARG A 352 -3.24 -8.90 -13.55
CA ARG A 352 -2.90 -10.25 -14.01
C ARG A 352 -1.88 -10.20 -15.14
N ARG A 353 -1.22 -11.33 -15.38
CA ARG A 353 -0.56 -11.57 -16.67
C ARG A 353 -1.65 -11.50 -17.76
N PRO A 354 -1.33 -10.91 -18.94
CA PRO A 354 -2.20 -10.97 -20.12
C PRO A 354 -2.64 -12.41 -20.42
#